data_AF-A0AAW0ADY5-F1
#
_entry.id   AF-A0AAW0ADY5-F1
#
_cell.length_a   1.000
_cell.length_b   1.000
_cell.length_c   1.000
_cell.angle_alpha   90.00
_cell.angle_beta   90.00
_cell.angle_gamma   90.00
#
_symmetry.space_group_name_H-M   'P 1'
#
loop_
_entity.id
_entity.type
_entity.pdbx_description
1 polymer ?
#
loop_
_entity_poly.entity_id
_entity_poly.type
_entity_poly.pdbx_seq_one_letter_code
_entity_poly.pdbx_strand_id
1 'polypeptide(L)'
;YAPEVRNLARLLISCGCKMGKVGGAINAVARIFGLDLPNIISRRTVGRIALEGLLMARMQLGFDPSVRYLVMYLRRNEDYTISSDSTSRRKMNYQSHHIHMRVP
;
A
#
# COMPACT_ATOMS: atom_id res chain seq x y z
N TYR A 1 5.19 -13.75 -10.07
CA TYR A 1 6.47 -13.04 -9.90
C TYR A 1 7.04 -13.36 -8.53
N ALA A 2 8.30 -13.77 -8.53
CA ALA A 2 9.09 -14.11 -7.34
C ALA A 2 9.15 -12.93 -6.36
N PRO A 3 9.29 -13.17 -5.05
CA PRO A 3 9.27 -12.13 -4.02
C PRO A 3 10.37 -11.08 -4.22
N GLU A 4 11.54 -11.48 -4.72
CA GLU A 4 12.68 -10.60 -5.00
C GLU A 4 12.32 -9.56 -6.06
N VAL A 5 11.66 -9.98 -7.13
CA VAL A 5 11.20 -9.10 -8.22
C VAL A 5 10.11 -8.15 -7.73
N ARG A 6 9.24 -8.59 -6.83
CA ARG A 6 8.21 -7.73 -6.21
C ARG A 6 8.85 -6.66 -5.33
N ASN A 7 9.88 -7.01 -4.56
CA ASN A 7 10.63 -6.06 -3.73
C ASN A 7 11.38 -5.05 -4.58
N LEU A 8 12.06 -5.49 -5.65
CA LEU A 8 12.71 -4.59 -6.60
C LEU A 8 11.71 -3.63 -7.25
N ALA A 9 10.54 -4.12 -7.64
CA ALA A 9 9.48 -3.28 -8.19
C ALA A 9 8.99 -2.22 -7.18
N ARG A 10 8.79 -2.60 -5.90
CA ARG A 10 8.42 -1.65 -4.83
C ARG A 10 9.50 -0.60 -4.60
N LEU A 11 10.77 -0.99 -4.59
CA LEU A 11 11.91 -0.09 -4.42
C LEU A 11 11.96 0.94 -5.55
N LEU A 12 11.80 0.51 -6.79
CA LEU A 12 11.73 1.41 -7.94
C LEU A 12 10.57 2.41 -7.82
N ILE A 13 9.40 1.95 -7.35
CA ILE A 13 8.24 2.83 -7.12
C ILE A 13 8.54 3.84 -6.01
N SER A 14 9.18 3.43 -4.91
CA SER A 14 9.56 4.36 -3.83
C SER A 14 10.61 5.39 -4.28
N CYS A 15 11.46 5.05 -5.25
CA CYS A 15 12.37 5.99 -5.90
C CYS A 15 11.67 6.91 -6.92
N GLY A 16 10.35 6.85 -7.05
CA GLY A 16 9.57 7.72 -7.95
C GLY A 16 9.46 7.22 -9.39
N CYS A 17 9.85 5.97 -9.69
CA CYS A 17 9.69 5.43 -11.03
C CYS A 17 8.20 5.26 -11.36
N LYS A 18 7.78 5.84 -12.49
CA LYS A 18 6.42 5.64 -13.02
C LYS A 18 6.16 4.15 -13.22
N MET A 19 5.03 3.65 -12.74
CA MET A 19 4.67 2.21 -12.80
C MET A 19 4.77 1.59 -14.20
N GLY A 20 4.51 2.36 -15.26
CA GLY A 20 4.65 1.89 -16.65
C GLY A 20 6.10 1.69 -17.11
N LYS A 21 7.08 2.28 -16.43
CA LYS A 21 8.52 2.17 -16.74
C LYS A 21 9.24 1.13 -15.90
N VAL A 22 8.64 0.67 -14.80
CA VAL A 22 9.25 -0.30 -13.87
C VAL A 22 9.63 -1.60 -14.58
N GLY A 23 8.75 -2.14 -15.43
CA GLY A 23 9.06 -3.36 -16.20
C GLY A 23 10.26 -3.17 -17.13
N GLY A 24 10.35 -2.01 -17.79
CA GLY A 24 11.49 -1.67 -18.64
C GLY A 24 12.79 -1.51 -17.87
N ALA A 25 12.75 -0.90 -16.68
CA ALA A 25 13.90 -0.76 -15.80
C ALA A 25 14.43 -2.12 -15.33
N ILE A 26 13.53 -3.03 -14.92
CA ILE A 26 13.91 -4.39 -14.51
C ILE A 26 14.55 -5.15 -15.68
N ASN A 27 14.00 -5.02 -16.90
CA ASN A 27 14.57 -5.66 -18.08
C ASN A 27 15.94 -5.09 -18.46
N ALA A 28 16.12 -3.77 -18.35
CA ALA A 28 17.41 -3.12 -18.60
C ALA A 28 18.49 -3.62 -17.62
N VAL A 29 18.15 -3.76 -16.33
CA VAL A 29 19.05 -4.32 -15.33
C VAL A 29 19.37 -5.79 -15.65
N ALA A 30 18.36 -6.60 -15.98
CA ALA A 30 18.58 -8.01 -16.34
C ALA A 30 19.53 -8.18 -17.53
N ARG A 31 19.41 -7.34 -18.56
CA ARG A 31 20.32 -7.35 -19.72
C ARG A 31 21.76 -7.01 -19.36
N ILE A 32 22.00 -6.09 -18.41
CA ILE A 32 23.35 -5.76 -17.94
C ILE A 32 24.00 -7.00 -17.30
N PHE A 33 23.21 -7.83 -16.63
CA PHE A 33 23.66 -9.10 -16.04
C PHE A 33 23.65 -10.28 -17.03
N GLY A 34 23.38 -10.04 -18.32
CA GLY A 34 23.34 -11.09 -19.35
C GLY A 34 22.13 -12.02 -19.26
N LEU A 35 21.10 -11.64 -18.50
CA LEU A 35 19.87 -12.41 -18.35
C LEU A 35 18.81 -11.86 -19.30
N ASP A 36 18.17 -12.76 -20.06
CA ASP A 36 17.02 -12.40 -20.87
C ASP A 36 15.73 -12.79 -20.14
N LEU A 37 14.89 -11.78 -19.85
CA LEU A 37 13.63 -12.00 -19.15
C LEU A 37 12.52 -12.22 -20.18
N PRO A 38 11.95 -13.45 -20.28
CA PRO A 38 10.96 -13.76 -21.30
C PRO A 38 9.65 -12.99 -21.12
N ASN A 39 9.39 -12.47 -19.91
CA ASN A 39 8.19 -11.73 -19.59
C ASN A 39 8.51 -10.44 -18.82
N ILE A 40 8.09 -9.32 -19.38
CA ILE A 40 8.20 -8.00 -18.76
C ILE A 40 6.99 -7.79 -17.83
N ILE A 41 7.26 -7.30 -16.62
CA ILE A 41 6.21 -6.92 -15.68
C ILE A 41 5.30 -5.85 -16.28
N SER A 42 4.00 -6.17 -16.38
CA SER A 42 2.99 -5.23 -16.86
C SER A 42 2.70 -4.13 -15.83
N ARG A 43 2.31 -2.93 -16.29
CA ARG A 43 1.86 -1.82 -15.43
C ARG A 43 0.78 -2.25 -14.43
N ARG A 44 -0.17 -3.10 -14.86
CA ARG A 44 -1.25 -3.62 -14.01
C ARG A 44 -0.69 -4.44 -12.85
N THR A 45 0.30 -5.29 -13.12
CA THR A 45 0.96 -6.10 -12.11
C THR A 45 1.76 -5.23 -11.13
N VAL A 46 2.47 -4.22 -11.61
CA VAL A 46 3.15 -3.22 -10.76
C VAL A 46 2.17 -2.54 -9.82
N GLY A 47 1.01 -2.10 -10.34
CA GLY A 47 -0.04 -1.46 -9.55
C GLY A 47 -0.57 -2.35 -8.44
N ARG A 48 -0.77 -3.65 -8.70
CA ARG A 48 -1.15 -4.64 -7.67
C ARG A 48 -0.08 -4.78 -6.60
N ILE A 49 1.19 -4.90 -7.00
CA ILE A 49 2.33 -5.02 -6.07
C ILE A 49 2.43 -3.80 -5.13
N ALA A 50 2.15 -2.60 -5.66
CA ALA A 50 2.12 -1.35 -4.89
C ALA A 50 0.96 -1.32 -3.89
N LEU A 51 -0.25 -1.67 -4.33
CA LEU A 51 -1.43 -1.73 -3.46
C LEU A 51 -1.27 -2.76 -2.34
N GLU A 52 -0.77 -3.96 -2.66
CA GLU A 52 -0.46 -4.99 -1.67
C GLU A 52 0.59 -4.50 -0.66
N GLY A 53 1.63 -3.81 -1.12
CA GLY A 53 2.65 -3.22 -0.25
C GLY A 53 2.08 -2.16 0.69
N LEU A 54 1.19 -1.31 0.20
CA LEU A 54 0.51 -0.28 0.98
C LEU A 54 -0.46 -0.88 2.01
N LEU A 55 -1.20 -1.93 1.63
CA LEU A 55 -2.07 -2.65 2.54
C LEU A 55 -1.27 -3.31 3.67
N MET A 56 -0.15 -3.96 3.35
CA MET A 56 0.75 -4.53 4.36
C MET A 56 1.34 -3.46 5.27
N ALA A 57 1.73 -2.30 4.74
CA ALA A 57 2.22 -1.18 5.54
C ALA A 57 1.15 -0.64 6.51
N ARG A 58 -0.12 -0.50 6.06
CA ARG A 58 -1.22 -0.07 6.93
C ARG A 58 -1.56 -1.11 8.00
N MET A 59 -1.52 -2.39 7.65
CA MET A 59 -1.73 -3.48 8.60
C MET A 59 -0.61 -3.52 9.65
N GLN A 60 0.64 -3.31 9.23
CA GLN A 60 1.79 -3.23 10.12
C GLN A 60 1.68 -2.04 11.09
N LEU A 61 1.28 -0.87 10.60
CA LEU A 61 1.02 0.31 11.46
C LEU A 61 -0.10 0.03 12.47
N GLY A 62 -1.13 -0.73 12.09
CA GLY A 62 -2.17 -1.17 13.02
C GLY A 62 -1.71 -2.22 14.04
N PHE A 63 -0.64 -2.96 13.74
CA PHE A 63 -0.05 -3.97 14.62
C PHE A 63 1.08 -3.41 15.49
N ASP A 64 1.65 -2.27 15.11
CA ASP A 64 2.71 -1.57 15.82
C ASP A 64 2.28 -1.33 17.28
N PRO A 65 3.03 -1.81 18.30
CA PRO A 65 2.61 -1.72 19.70
C PRO A 65 2.24 -0.30 20.13
N SER A 66 2.91 0.74 19.63
CA SER A 66 2.61 2.15 19.92
C SER A 66 1.18 2.56 19.51
N VAL A 67 0.76 2.17 18.30
CA VAL A 67 -0.60 2.40 17.77
C VAL A 67 -1.58 1.37 18.34
N ARG A 68 -1.12 0.15 18.64
CA ARG A 68 -1.91 -0.93 19.24
C ARG A 68 -2.34 -0.57 20.66
N TYR A 69 -1.45 0.01 21.47
CA TYR A 69 -1.82 0.56 22.77
C TYR A 69 -2.87 1.64 22.60
N LEU A 70 -2.78 2.50 21.59
CA LEU A 70 -3.77 3.53 21.32
C LEU A 70 -5.13 2.93 20.91
N VAL A 71 -5.15 1.94 20.00
CA VAL A 71 -6.37 1.20 19.61
C VAL A 71 -6.97 0.41 20.79
N MET A 72 -6.13 -0.17 21.65
CA MET A 72 -6.56 -0.92 22.82
C MET A 72 -7.05 0.02 23.94
N TYR A 73 -6.43 1.18 24.12
CA TYR A 73 -6.87 2.25 25.01
C TYR A 73 -8.20 2.85 24.53
N LEU A 74 -8.36 3.07 23.21
CA LEU A 74 -9.63 3.46 22.63
C LEU A 74 -10.68 2.40 22.94
N ARG A 75 -10.46 1.12 22.60
CA ARG A 75 -11.41 0.03 22.90
C ARG A 75 -11.83 -0.12 24.36
N ARG A 76 -10.99 0.33 25.31
CA ARG A 76 -11.26 0.21 26.75
C ARG A 76 -11.98 1.43 27.33
N ASN A 77 -11.96 2.58 26.64
CA ASN A 77 -12.69 3.78 27.02
C ASN A 77 -13.86 3.97 26.05
N GLU A 78 -15.10 3.90 26.51
CA GLU A 78 -16.33 3.99 25.70
C GLU A 78 -16.56 5.36 25.01
N ASP A 79 -15.53 6.21 24.93
CA ASP A 79 -15.59 7.61 24.54
C ASP A 79 -15.03 7.89 23.13
N TYR A 80 -15.17 6.96 22.18
CA TYR A 80 -14.87 7.21 20.78
C TYR A 80 -15.99 6.73 19.87
N THR A 81 -16.52 7.63 19.04
CA THR A 81 -17.51 7.28 18.02
C THR A 81 -16.80 7.26 16.67
N ILE A 82 -16.71 6.06 16.06
CA ILE A 82 -16.31 5.92 14.66
C ILE A 82 -17.58 5.99 13.84
N SER A 83 -17.71 7.06 13.06
CA SER A 83 -18.81 7.19 12.11
C SER A 83 -18.24 7.21 10.70
N SER A 84 -18.84 6.39 9.84
CA SER A 84 -18.51 6.31 8.42
C SER A 84 -19.77 6.68 7.65
N ASP A 85 -19.80 7.88 7.10
CA ASP A 85 -20.82 8.25 6.12
C ASP A 85 -20.25 8.01 4.72
N SER A 86 -21.07 7.45 3.83
CA SER A 86 -20.66 7.08 2.49
C SER A 86 -21.64 7.66 1.49
N THR A 87 -21.22 8.68 0.76
CA THR A 87 -21.97 9.20 -0.39
C THR A 87 -21.38 8.60 -1.67
N SER A 88 -22.23 7.98 -2.49
CA SER A 88 -21.81 7.42 -3.78
C SER A 88 -22.17 8.37 -4.92
N ARG A 89 -21.21 8.64 -5.82
CA ARG A 89 -21.46 9.40 -7.07
C ARG A 89 -20.71 8.76 -8.22
N ARG A 90 -21.42 8.44 -9.32
CA ARG A 90 -20.87 7.83 -10.54
C ARG A 90 -20.03 6.55 -10.30
N LYS A 91 -20.55 5.61 -9.49
CA LYS A 91 -19.89 4.33 -9.15
C LYS A 91 -18.54 4.48 -8.41
N MET A 92 -18.23 5.66 -7.87
CA MET A 92 -17.13 5.87 -6.92
C MET A 92 -17.72 6.17 -5.55
N ASN A 93 -17.30 5.39 -4.55
CA ASN A 93 -17.66 5.59 -3.15
C ASN A 93 -16.69 6.58 -2.52
N TYR A 94 -17.22 7.70 -2.03
CA TYR A 94 -16.48 8.62 -1.19
C TYR A 94 -16.81 8.27 0.26
N GLN A 95 -15.89 7.56 0.90
CA GLN A 95 -15.99 7.25 2.33
C GLN A 95 -15.12 8.22 3.12
N SER A 96 -15.76 9.12 3.87
CA SER A 96 -15.09 9.92 4.88
C SER A 96 -15.02 9.13 6.17
N HIS A 97 -13.81 8.94 6.69
CA HIS A 97 -13.58 8.31 7.99
C HIS A 97 -13.14 9.42 8.94
N HIS A 98 -13.94 9.70 9.97
CA HIS A 98 -13.58 10.65 11.01
C HIS A 98 -13.55 9.95 12.36
N ILE A 99 -12.59 10.33 13.18
CA ILE A 99 -12.41 9.82 14.54
C ILE A 99 -12.49 11.04 15.46
N HIS A 100 -13.54 11.10 16.28
CA HIS A 100 -13.63 12.08 17.36
C HIS A 100 -13.14 11.42 18.64
N MET A 101 -12.10 12.02 19.23
CA MET A 101 -11.56 11.62 20.53
C MET A 101 -11.83 12.75 21.51
N ARG A 102 -12.39 12.41 22.67
CA ARG A 102 -12.49 13.36 23.78
C ARG A 102 -11.11 13.50 24.41
N VAL A 103 -10.54 14.71 24.33
CA VAL A 103 -9.27 15.05 24.99
C VAL A 103 -9.60 15.63 26.38
N PRO A 104 -8.86 15.28 27.45
CA PRO A 104 -9.02 15.89 28.77
C PRO A 104 -8.71 17.40 28.77
#